data_AF-A0A821CEK5-F1
#
_entry.id   AF-A0A821CEK5-F1
#
_cell.length_a   1.000
_cell.length_b   1.000
_cell.length_c   1.000
_cell.angle_alpha   90.00
_cell.angle_beta   90.00
_cell.angle_gamma   90.00
#
_symmetry.space_group_name_H-M   'P 1'
#
loop_
_entity.id
_entity.type
_entity.pdbx_description
1 polymer ?
#
loop_
_entity_poly.entity_id
_entity_poly.type
_entity_poly.pdbx_seq_one_letter_code
_entity_poly.pdbx_strand_id
1 'polypeptide(L)'
;DNLPANIEEVKLSAFRTELELTRKIKRHYQASTNIRLLLVRVDYHDEHQHFLSLKHIIQNEYLQSSNQSVWLIFHLQRNLLNQITNDVLFGGWLVDMIDDLNDRELIPKQILNN
;
A
#
# COMPACT_ATOMS: atom_id res chain seq x y z
N ASP A 1 2.92 -0.19 19.23
CA ASP A 1 3.88 0.71 18.56
C ASP A 1 5.26 0.08 18.45
N ASN A 2 5.55 -0.56 17.32
CA ASN A 2 6.87 -0.65 16.68
C ASN A 2 6.77 -1.67 15.55
N LEU A 3 6.59 -1.18 14.32
CA LEU A 3 6.76 -2.00 13.13
C LEU A 3 8.22 -2.49 13.07
N PRO A 4 8.48 -3.71 12.59
CA PRO A 4 9.83 -4.18 12.28
C PRO A 4 10.58 -3.15 11.40
N ALA A 5 11.90 -3.02 11.59
CA ALA A 5 12.71 -1.98 10.90
C ALA A 5 12.73 -2.09 9.36
N ASN A 6 12.32 -3.23 8.81
CA ASN A 6 12.18 -3.47 7.38
C ASN A 6 10.77 -3.13 6.84
N ILE A 7 9.84 -2.76 7.70
CA ILE A 7 8.49 -2.34 7.34
C ILE A 7 8.38 -0.83 7.56
N GLU A 8 7.93 -0.11 6.53
CA GLU A 8 7.63 1.31 6.62
C GLU A 8 6.18 1.56 6.23
N GLU A 9 5.46 2.32 7.06
CA GLU A 9 4.10 2.73 6.79
C GLU A 9 4.04 4.22 6.41
N VAL A 10 3.32 4.51 5.33
CA VAL A 10 3.07 5.86 4.84
C VAL A 10 1.60 6.04 4.49
N LYS A 11 1.08 7.25 4.67
CA LYS A 11 -0.25 7.64 4.14
C LYS A 11 -0.07 8.25 2.76
N LEU A 12 -0.96 7.94 1.82
CA LEU A 12 -0.92 8.53 0.48
C LEU A 12 -1.04 10.06 0.54
N SER A 13 -1.90 10.57 1.41
CA SER A 13 -2.09 12.01 1.68
C SER A 13 -0.85 12.74 2.21
N ALA A 14 0.20 12.02 2.61
CA ALA A 14 1.48 12.62 2.96
C ALA A 14 2.24 13.18 1.73
N PHE A 15 1.83 12.80 0.52
CA PHE A 15 2.47 13.21 -0.73
C PHE A 15 1.57 14.17 -1.50
N ARG A 16 2.11 15.33 -1.86
CA ARG A 16 1.40 16.35 -2.65
C ARG A 16 1.54 16.13 -4.15
N THR A 17 2.56 15.38 -4.56
CA THR A 17 2.87 15.11 -5.97
C THR A 17 3.30 13.66 -6.17
N GLU A 18 3.08 13.14 -7.38
CA GLU A 18 3.56 11.82 -7.78
C GLU A 18 5.07 11.67 -7.59
N LEU A 19 5.83 12.74 -7.86
CA LEU A 19 7.29 12.76 -7.72
C LEU A 19 7.75 12.51 -6.28
N GLU A 20 7.02 13.02 -5.29
CA GLU A 20 7.33 12.79 -3.88
C GLU A 20 7.13 11.32 -3.49
N LEU A 21 6.04 10.71 -3.94
CA LEU A 21 5.76 9.29 -3.74
C LEU A 21 6.82 8.42 -4.44
N THR A 22 7.15 8.71 -5.69
CA THR A 22 8.21 8.00 -6.44
C THR A 22 9.55 8.07 -5.72
N ARG A 23 9.95 9.26 -5.24
CA ARG A 23 11.19 9.43 -4.47
C ARG A 23 11.14 8.68 -3.15
N LYS A 24 9.99 8.60 -2.49
CA LYS A 24 9.82 7.83 -1.26
C LYS A 24 10.04 6.34 -1.51
N ILE A 25 9.38 5.78 -2.54
CA ILE A 25 9.53 4.38 -2.95
C ILE A 25 11.00 4.07 -3.25
N LYS A 26 11.66 4.89 -4.09
CA LYS A 26 13.09 4.72 -4.41
C LYS A 26 13.97 4.73 -3.18
N ARG A 27 13.80 5.71 -2.30
CA ARG A 27 14.59 5.82 -1.06
C ARG A 27 14.38 4.64 -0.13
N HIS A 28 13.16 4.13 -0.04
CA HIS A 28 12.85 2.95 0.77
C HIS A 28 13.62 1.72 0.27
N TYR A 29 13.83 1.57 -1.04
CA TYR A 29 14.52 0.41 -1.62
C TYR A 29 15.99 0.63 -2.01
N GLN A 30 16.51 1.87 -1.91
CA GLN A 30 17.82 2.26 -2.45
C GLN A 30 19.05 1.62 -1.79
N ALA A 31 18.92 0.86 -0.70
CA ALA A 31 20.06 0.56 0.16
C ALA A 31 20.07 -0.83 0.82
N SER A 32 19.15 -1.75 0.50
CA SER A 32 19.08 -3.01 1.24
C SER A 32 19.04 -4.24 0.32
N THR A 33 19.88 -5.22 0.66
CA THR A 33 19.79 -6.59 0.15
C THR A 33 18.70 -7.40 0.84
N ASN A 34 18.06 -6.86 1.90
CA ASN A 34 17.02 -7.53 2.66
C ASN A 34 15.62 -7.23 2.10
N ILE A 35 14.68 -8.14 2.36
CA ILE A 35 13.26 -7.96 2.03
C ILE A 35 12.70 -6.79 2.84
N ARG A 36 12.16 -5.78 2.14
CA ARG A 36 11.50 -4.62 2.76
C ARG A 36 10.07 -4.48 2.28
N LEU A 37 9.21 -4.03 3.18
CA LEU A 37 7.79 -3.85 2.93
C LEU A 37 7.42 -2.38 3.09
N LEU A 38 6.87 -1.79 2.04
CA LEU A 38 6.24 -0.48 2.10
C LEU A 38 4.73 -0.63 2.16
N LEU A 39 4.13 -0.20 3.27
CA LEU A 39 2.69 -0.14 3.47
C LEU A 39 2.21 1.26 3.09
N VAL A 40 1.33 1.35 2.09
CA VAL A 40 0.68 2.60 1.70
C VAL A 40 -0.77 2.55 2.16
N ARG A 41 -1.09 3.37 3.16
CA ARG A 41 -2.47 3.61 3.60
C ARG A 41 -3.15 4.62 2.70
N VAL A 42 -4.36 4.27 2.28
CA VAL A 42 -5.17 5.05 1.36
C VAL A 42 -6.57 5.18 1.94
N ASP A 43 -7.01 6.41 2.17
CA ASP A 43 -8.43 6.67 2.43
C ASP A 43 -9.18 6.57 1.11
N TYR A 44 -10.06 5.59 0.99
CA TYR A 44 -10.76 5.38 -0.27
C TYR A 44 -11.69 6.52 -0.61
N HIS A 45 -12.31 7.15 0.38
CA HIS A 45 -13.26 8.22 0.15
C HIS A 45 -12.56 9.45 -0.43
N ASP A 46 -11.49 9.88 0.22
CA ASP A 46 -10.82 11.14 -0.11
C ASP A 46 -9.86 11.01 -1.28
N GLU A 47 -9.30 9.81 -1.51
CA GLU A 47 -8.13 9.65 -2.38
C GLU A 47 -8.39 8.80 -3.63
N HIS A 48 -9.64 8.39 -3.91
CA HIS A 48 -10.00 7.55 -5.07
C HIS A 48 -9.51 8.11 -6.43
N GLN A 49 -9.51 9.43 -6.59
CA GLN A 49 -9.01 10.10 -7.80
C GLN A 49 -7.51 9.84 -8.07
N HIS A 50 -6.73 9.48 -7.05
CA HIS A 50 -5.29 9.25 -7.15
C HIS A 50 -4.92 7.78 -7.39
N PHE A 51 -5.89 6.87 -7.43
CA PHE A 51 -5.61 5.43 -7.50
C PHE A 51 -4.91 5.00 -8.79
N LEU A 52 -5.31 5.60 -9.91
CA LEU A 52 -4.70 5.28 -11.19
C LEU A 52 -3.23 5.72 -11.22
N SER A 53 -2.94 6.94 -10.74
CA SER A 53 -1.58 7.45 -10.56
C SER A 53 -0.76 6.56 -9.62
N LEU A 54 -1.34 6.20 -8.47
CA LEU A 54 -0.70 5.30 -7.50
C LEU A 54 -0.33 3.96 -8.14
N LYS A 55 -1.27 3.35 -8.88
CA LYS A 55 -1.03 2.11 -9.61
C LYS A 55 0.13 2.26 -10.60
N HIS A 56 0.12 3.31 -11.42
CA HIS A 56 1.17 3.54 -12.40
C HIS A 56 2.55 3.74 -11.75
N ILE A 57 2.62 4.52 -10.67
CA ILE A 57 3.86 4.73 -9.93
C ILE A 57 4.38 3.40 -9.39
N ILE A 58 3.54 2.62 -8.73
CA ILE A 58 3.96 1.32 -8.19
C ILE A 58 4.39 0.39 -9.31
N GLN A 59 3.61 0.25 -10.39
CA GLN A 59 3.96 -0.63 -11.51
C GLN A 59 5.28 -0.23 -12.17
N ASN A 60 5.55 1.06 -12.33
CA ASN A 60 6.80 1.51 -12.97
C ASN A 60 8.02 1.33 -12.06
N GLU A 61 7.85 1.50 -10.75
CA GLU A 61 8.96 1.47 -9.79
C GLU A 61 9.23 0.06 -9.22
N TYR A 62 8.22 -0.81 -9.16
CA TYR A 62 8.27 -2.13 -8.54
C TYR A 62 8.88 -3.23 -9.41
N LEU A 63 9.20 -2.96 -10.68
CA LEU A 63 9.63 -3.98 -11.64
C LEU A 63 11.11 -4.43 -11.52
N GLN A 64 11.86 -4.01 -10.48
CA GLN A 64 13.33 -4.13 -10.53
C GLN A 64 14.00 -5.06 -9.50
N SER A 65 13.33 -5.58 -8.46
CA SER A 65 13.96 -6.62 -7.63
C SER A 65 13.02 -7.46 -6.77
N SER A 66 13.42 -8.71 -6.53
CA SER A 66 12.71 -9.72 -5.73
C SER A 66 12.53 -9.38 -4.24
N ASN A 67 13.17 -8.30 -3.76
CA ASN A 67 13.24 -7.97 -2.34
C ASN A 67 12.37 -6.76 -1.98
N GLN A 68 11.56 -6.30 -2.94
CA GLN A 68 10.63 -5.18 -2.76
C GLN A 68 9.24 -5.75 -2.62
N SER A 69 8.49 -5.30 -1.61
CA SER A 69 7.08 -5.66 -1.43
C SER A 69 6.30 -4.41 -1.11
N VAL A 70 5.25 -4.11 -1.87
CA VAL A 70 4.38 -2.95 -1.62
C VAL A 70 2.99 -3.47 -1.33
N TRP A 71 2.40 -3.03 -0.22
CA TRP A 71 1.01 -3.33 0.09
C TRP A 71 0.21 -2.05 0.16
N LEU A 72 -1.04 -2.15 -0.31
CA LEU A 72 -2.02 -1.08 -0.28
C LEU A 72 -3.07 -1.43 0.76
N ILE A 73 -3.31 -0.51 1.70
CA ILE A 73 -4.34 -0.66 2.72
C ILE A 73 -5.39 0.41 2.44
N PHE A 74 -6.52 -0.03 1.87
CA PHE A 74 -7.65 0.85 1.60
C PHE A 74 -8.57 0.89 2.81
N HIS A 75 -8.73 2.08 3.38
CA HIS A 75 -9.72 2.33 4.40
C HIS A 75 -11.08 2.60 3.72
N LEU A 76 -12.04 1.69 3.93
CA LEU A 76 -13.37 1.73 3.34
C LEU A 76 -14.42 2.06 4.40
N GLN A 77 -15.33 2.98 4.09
CA GLN A 77 -16.53 3.20 4.90
C GLN A 77 -17.69 2.33 4.38
N ARG A 78 -18.40 1.64 5.29
CA ARG A 78 -19.47 0.67 4.94
C ARG A 78 -20.55 1.22 4.00
N ASN A 79 -20.87 2.51 4.10
CA ASN A 79 -21.88 3.14 3.26
C ASN A 79 -21.48 3.22 1.78
N LEU A 80 -20.20 3.02 1.45
CA LEU A 80 -19.65 3.09 0.09
C LEU A 80 -19.37 1.72 -0.55
N LEU A 81 -19.62 0.60 0.15
CA LEU A 81 -19.43 -0.75 -0.41
C LEU A 81 -20.20 -0.96 -1.73
N ASN A 82 -21.35 -0.30 -1.88
CA ASN A 82 -22.18 -0.37 -3.09
C ASN A 82 -21.62 0.43 -4.28
N GLN A 83 -20.57 1.24 -4.09
CA GLN A 83 -19.92 2.06 -5.11
C GLN A 83 -18.52 1.56 -5.50
N ILE A 84 -18.08 0.42 -4.94
CA ILE A 84 -16.76 -0.14 -5.21
C ILE A 84 -16.80 -0.85 -6.57
N THR A 85 -16.53 -0.13 -7.64
CA THR A 85 -16.35 -0.66 -9.00
C THR A 85 -14.88 -0.98 -9.31
N ASN A 86 -14.06 -1.22 -8.28
CA ASN A 86 -12.59 -1.17 -8.40
C ASN A 86 -11.88 -2.51 -8.66
N ASP A 87 -12.61 -3.60 -8.90
CA ASP A 87 -12.02 -4.91 -9.23
C ASP A 87 -11.07 -4.87 -10.45
N VAL A 88 -11.23 -3.87 -11.33
CA VAL A 88 -10.41 -3.72 -12.54
C VAL A 88 -9.08 -3.00 -12.28
N LEU A 89 -8.97 -2.18 -11.23
CA LEU A 89 -7.80 -1.30 -11.03
C LEU A 89 -6.56 -2.08 -10.62
N PHE A 90 -6.66 -3.04 -9.71
CA PHE A 90 -5.49 -3.82 -9.23
C PHE A 90 -5.56 -5.30 -9.63
N GLY A 91 -6.05 -5.59 -10.84
CA GLY A 91 -6.09 -6.96 -11.37
C GLY A 91 -4.73 -7.66 -11.27
N GLY A 92 -4.73 -8.87 -10.69
CA GLY A 92 -3.53 -9.67 -10.43
C GLY A 92 -2.89 -9.45 -9.05
N TRP A 93 -3.40 -8.54 -8.23
CA TRP A 93 -2.99 -8.39 -6.83
C TRP A 93 -3.77 -9.33 -5.92
N LEU A 94 -3.12 -9.84 -4.88
CA LEU A 94 -3.82 -10.54 -3.80
C LEU A 94 -4.63 -9.51 -3.00
N VAL A 95 -5.91 -9.79 -2.79
CA VAL A 95 -6.85 -8.92 -2.08
C VAL A 95 -7.39 -9.67 -0.88
N ASP A 96 -7.41 -8.99 0.26
CA ASP A 96 -8.01 -9.49 1.49
C ASP A 96 -8.79 -8.35 2.16
N MET A 97 -9.96 -8.66 2.73
CA MET A 97 -10.84 -7.68 3.37
C MET A 97 -10.78 -7.87 4.88
N ILE A 98 -10.43 -6.80 5.59
CA ILE A 98 -10.30 -6.81 7.05
C ILE A 98 -11.35 -5.86 7.62
N ASP A 99 -12.36 -6.41 8.31
CA ASP A 99 -13.48 -5.64 8.88
C ASP A 99 -13.07 -4.73 10.04
N ASP A 100 -12.13 -5.18 10.88
CA ASP A 100 -11.57 -4.40 11.97
C ASP A 100 -10.04 -4.56 11.98
N LEU A 101 -9.35 -3.47 11.61
CA LEU A 101 -7.90 -3.42 11.58
C LEU A 101 -7.28 -3.24 12.98
N ASN A 102 -8.09 -2.91 14.00
CA ASN A 102 -7.67 -2.67 15.39
C ASN A 102 -7.95 -3.88 16.31
N ASP A 103 -8.96 -4.69 16.01
CA ASP A 103 -9.26 -5.94 16.76
C ASP A 103 -8.24 -7.05 16.47
N ARG A 104 -7.43 -6.86 15.43
CA ARG A 104 -6.21 -7.62 15.17
C ARG A 104 -5.04 -6.67 15.33
N GLU A 105 -4.17 -6.91 16.32
CA GLU A 105 -2.88 -6.22 16.40
C GLU A 105 -2.25 -6.18 15.00
N LEU A 106 -2.16 -4.98 14.43
CA LEU A 106 -1.27 -4.59 13.33
C LEU A 106 -1.01 -5.71 12.31
N ILE A 107 -1.76 -5.73 11.20
CA ILE A 107 -1.58 -6.64 10.05
C ILE A 107 -1.14 -8.04 10.50
N PRO A 108 -2.06 -8.99 10.69
CA PRO A 108 -1.74 -10.30 11.24
C PRO A 108 -0.44 -10.83 10.66
N LYS A 109 0.54 -11.21 11.50
CA LYS A 109 1.86 -11.71 11.06
C LYS A 109 1.77 -12.78 9.97
N GLN A 110 0.64 -13.49 9.91
CA GLN A 110 0.27 -14.45 8.87
C GLN A 110 0.24 -13.83 7.47
N ILE A 111 -0.26 -12.60 7.32
CA ILE A 111 -0.25 -11.87 6.05
C ILE A 111 1.19 -11.47 5.73
N LEU A 112 1.98 -11.04 6.72
CA LEU A 112 3.37 -10.56 6.54
C LEU A 112 4.37 -11.68 6.20
N ASN A 113 4.03 -12.93 6.52
CA ASN A 113 4.90 -14.10 6.37
C ASN A 113 4.56 -14.98 5.15
N ASN A 114 3.62 -14.57 4.29
CA ASN A 114 3.26 -15.28 3.06
C ASN A 114 3.94 -14.68 1.84
#